data_AF-A0A524F058-F1
#
_entry.id   AF-A0A524F058-F1
#
_cell.length_a   1.000
_cell.length_b   1.000
_cell.length_c   1.000
_cell.angle_alpha   90.00
_cell.angle_beta   90.00
_cell.angle_gamma   90.00
#
_symmetry.space_group_name_H-M   'P 1'
#
loop_
_entity.id
_entity.type
_entity.pdbx_description
1 polymer ?
#
loop_
_entity_poly.entity_id
_entity_poly.type
_entity_poly.pdbx_seq_one_letter_code
_entity_poly.pdbx_strand_id
1 'polypeptide(L)'
;LPHLNLKVQHFTADRYVDKFNDDLGLSMQVRNIAVKLIKSAKENGFNTAGKDPKGIAAAAIYLGSKIANENRTQKEISKLAMVTEVTLRMRVKDLMKYAKVP
;
A
#
# COMPACT_ATOMS: atom_id res chain seq x y z
N LEU A 1 23.27 -26.96 6.28
CA LEU A 1 23.60 -25.56 5.92
C LEU A 1 22.76 -24.59 6.77
N PRO A 2 23.08 -24.32 8.06
CA PRO A 2 22.24 -23.48 8.94
C PRO A 2 22.92 -22.18 9.41
N HIS A 3 23.67 -21.48 8.55
CA HIS A 3 24.46 -20.29 8.97
C HIS A 3 24.29 -19.05 8.09
N LEU A 4 23.13 -18.83 7.46
CA LEU A 4 22.82 -17.51 6.93
C LEU A 4 21.96 -16.75 7.95
N ASN A 5 22.64 -16.00 8.82
CA ASN A 5 22.05 -14.98 9.68
C ASN A 5 21.64 -13.76 8.84
N LEU A 6 20.92 -14.00 7.74
CA LEU A 6 20.32 -12.96 6.91
C LEU A 6 19.22 -12.33 7.74
N LYS A 7 19.47 -11.15 8.29
CA LYS A 7 18.40 -10.26 8.73
C LYS A 7 17.52 -10.01 7.52
N VAL A 8 16.41 -10.73 7.42
CA VAL A 8 15.38 -10.46 6.41
C VAL A 8 14.98 -9.00 6.64
N GLN A 9 15.36 -8.12 5.72
CA GLN A 9 14.89 -6.74 5.77
C GLN A 9 13.38 -6.76 5.58
N HIS A 10 12.65 -6.56 6.66
CA HIS A 10 11.21 -6.38 6.60
C HIS A 10 10.93 -5.01 5.97
N PHE A 11 10.63 -5.00 4.67
CA PHE A 11 10.20 -3.80 3.98
C PHE A 11 8.84 -3.35 4.52
N THR A 12 8.75 -2.10 4.97
CA THR A 12 7.50 -1.49 5.43
C THR A 12 6.60 -1.14 4.24
N ALA A 13 5.29 -1.02 4.48
CA ALA A 13 4.33 -0.60 3.46
C ALA A 13 4.73 0.76 2.85
N ASP A 14 5.26 1.67 3.66
CA ASP A 14 5.69 3.01 3.22
C ASP A 14 6.80 2.95 2.15
N ARG A 15 7.75 2.01 2.24
CA ARG A 15 8.77 1.84 1.17
C ARG A 15 8.20 1.27 -0.12
N TYR A 16 7.18 0.42 -0.03
CA TYR A 16 6.49 -0.08 -1.22
C TYR A 16 5.61 0.98 -1.85
N VAL A 17 5.08 1.94 -1.08
CA VAL A 17 4.37 3.10 -1.64
C VAL A 17 5.32 3.90 -2.53
N ASP A 18 6.54 4.19 -2.07
CA ASP A 18 7.55 4.91 -2.86
C ASP A 18 7.82 4.17 -4.17
N LYS A 19 8.16 2.88 -4.08
CA LYS A 19 8.44 2.05 -5.24
C LYS A 19 7.27 2.00 -6.22
N PHE A 20 6.05 1.73 -5.75
CA PHE A 20 4.89 1.58 -6.63
C PHE A 20 4.47 2.92 -7.23
N ASN A 21 4.63 4.03 -6.51
CA ASN A 21 4.40 5.36 -7.03
C ASN A 21 5.33 5.65 -8.22
N ASP A 22 6.62 5.38 -8.06
CA ASP A 22 7.64 5.58 -9.08
C ASP A 22 7.41 4.65 -10.29
N ASP A 23 7.18 3.36 -10.05
CA ASP A 23 6.93 2.35 -11.09
C ASP A 23 5.65 2.68 -11.92
N LEU A 24 4.66 3.36 -11.34
CA LEU A 24 3.42 3.78 -12.02
C LEU A 24 3.47 5.21 -12.60
N GLY A 25 4.59 5.93 -12.40
CA GLY A 25 4.76 7.31 -12.83
C GLY A 25 3.71 8.26 -12.24
N LEU A 26 3.37 8.07 -10.97
CA LEU A 26 2.35 8.85 -10.26
C LEU A 26 2.97 10.07 -9.56
N SER A 27 2.17 11.12 -9.37
CA SER A 27 2.67 12.34 -8.73
C SER A 27 3.02 12.16 -7.25
N MET A 28 3.83 13.09 -6.74
CA MET A 28 4.12 13.21 -5.30
C MET A 28 2.83 13.40 -4.46
N GLN A 29 1.77 13.96 -5.03
CA GLN A 29 0.48 14.10 -4.36
C GLN A 29 -0.13 12.73 -4.07
N VAL A 30 -0.12 11.81 -5.04
CA VAL A 30 -0.61 10.43 -4.85
C VAL A 30 0.18 9.72 -3.76
N ARG A 31 1.52 9.78 -3.82
CA ARG A 31 2.40 9.23 -2.80
C ARG A 31 2.05 9.75 -1.41
N ASN A 32 1.94 11.08 -1.26
CA ASN A 32 1.67 11.72 0.03
C ASN A 32 0.30 11.33 0.58
N ILE A 33 -0.73 11.21 -0.26
CA ILE A 33 -2.05 10.72 0.15
C ILE A 33 -1.96 9.26 0.60
N ALA A 34 -1.30 8.39 -0.18
CA ALA A 34 -1.15 6.98 0.15
C ALA A 34 -0.45 6.77 1.51
N VAL A 35 0.66 7.47 1.77
CA VAL A 35 1.35 7.43 3.08
C VAL A 35 0.43 7.94 4.20
N LYS A 36 -0.30 9.04 3.98
CA LYS A 36 -1.26 9.59 4.96
C LYS A 36 -2.38 8.59 5.28
N LEU A 37 -2.92 7.89 4.28
CA LEU A 37 -3.95 6.87 4.47
C LEU A 37 -3.44 5.72 5.35
N ILE A 38 -2.23 5.21 5.09
CA ILE A 38 -1.62 4.14 5.90
C ILE A 38 -1.40 4.61 7.34
N LYS A 39 -0.83 5.81 7.52
CA LYS A 39 -0.56 6.40 8.85
C LYS A 39 -1.86 6.61 9.63
N SER A 40 -2.85 7.25 9.01
CA SER A 40 -4.18 7.48 9.58
C SER A 40 -4.85 6.15 9.96
N ALA A 41 -4.81 5.13 9.09
CA ALA A 41 -5.36 3.83 9.42
C ALA A 41 -4.69 3.22 10.66
N LYS A 42 -3.35 3.24 10.74
CA LYS A 42 -2.59 2.73 11.90
C LYS A 42 -2.97 3.45 13.19
N GLU A 43 -3.08 4.79 13.15
CA GLU A 43 -3.49 5.62 14.29
C GLU A 43 -4.91 5.31 14.78
N ASN A 44 -5.79 4.84 13.90
CA ASN A 44 -7.17 4.45 14.22
C ASN A 44 -7.34 2.94 14.50
N GLY A 45 -6.26 2.20 14.78
CA GLY A 45 -6.32 0.80 15.20
C GLY A 45 -6.25 -0.23 14.08
N PHE A 46 -5.82 0.14 12.87
CA PHE A 46 -5.55 -0.83 11.82
C PHE A 46 -4.33 -1.70 12.17
N ASN A 47 -4.57 -2.94 12.60
CA ASN A 47 -3.51 -3.91 12.82
C ASN A 47 -2.93 -4.40 11.48
N THR A 48 -1.61 -4.19 11.32
CA THR A 48 -0.83 -4.57 10.13
C THR A 48 -0.04 -5.87 10.32
N ALA A 49 0.06 -6.39 11.54
CA ALA A 49 0.74 -7.65 11.83
C ALA A 49 0.12 -8.81 11.04
N GLY A 50 0.96 -9.64 10.43
CA GLY A 50 0.53 -10.78 9.61
C GLY A 50 -0.07 -10.42 8.25
N LYS A 51 -0.15 -9.13 7.89
CA LYS A 51 -0.62 -8.68 6.57
C LYS A 51 0.57 -8.32 5.68
N ASP A 52 0.52 -8.75 4.42
CA ASP A 52 1.55 -8.42 3.44
C ASP A 52 1.66 -6.89 3.23
N PRO A 53 2.84 -6.29 3.52
CA PRO A 53 3.09 -4.86 3.29
C PRO A 53 2.85 -4.41 1.85
N LYS A 54 3.09 -5.27 0.84
CA LYS A 54 2.83 -4.96 -0.56
C LYS A 54 1.35 -4.75 -0.82
N GLY A 55 0.50 -5.58 -0.22
CA GLY A 55 -0.95 -5.45 -0.34
C GLY A 55 -1.47 -4.15 0.29
N ILE A 56 -0.90 -3.75 1.44
CA ILE A 56 -1.27 -2.49 2.11
C ILE A 56 -0.86 -1.29 1.25
N ALA A 57 0.37 -1.29 0.73
CA ALA A 57 0.87 -0.23 -0.14
C ALA A 57 0.08 -0.13 -1.45
N ALA A 58 -0.22 -1.26 -2.08
CA ALA A 58 -1.04 -1.35 -3.29
C ALA A 58 -2.43 -0.73 -3.09
N ALA A 59 -3.09 -1.04 -1.97
CA ALA A 59 -4.38 -0.45 -1.63
C ALA A 59 -4.30 1.05 -1.37
N ALA A 60 -3.24 1.50 -0.69
CA ALA A 60 -3.03 2.92 -0.42
C ALA A 60 -2.78 3.72 -1.71
N ILE A 61 -1.98 3.18 -2.64
CA ILE A 61 -1.75 3.76 -3.97
C ILE A 61 -3.05 3.80 -4.78
N TYR A 62 -3.84 2.72 -4.77
CA TYR A 62 -5.13 2.71 -5.45
C TYR A 62 -6.07 3.81 -4.92
N LEU A 63 -6.14 4.00 -3.61
CA LEU A 63 -6.98 5.06 -3.03
C LEU A 63 -6.40 6.45 -3.27
N GLY A 64 -5.09 6.63 -3.09
CA GLY A 64 -4.42 7.91 -3.33
C GLY A 64 -4.55 8.37 -4.78
N SER A 65 -4.40 7.46 -5.75
CA SER A 65 -4.58 7.74 -7.18
C SER A 65 -6.01 8.18 -7.50
N LYS A 66 -7.02 7.54 -6.88
CA LYS A 66 -8.42 7.97 -7.02
C LYS A 66 -8.67 9.36 -6.46
N ILE A 67 -8.18 9.64 -5.25
CA ILE A 67 -8.36 10.94 -4.59
C ILE A 67 -7.66 12.07 -5.37
N ALA A 68 -6.50 11.80 -5.95
CA ALA A 68 -5.75 12.76 -6.75
C ALA A 68 -6.21 12.87 -8.22
N ASN A 69 -7.25 12.13 -8.64
CA ASN A 69 -7.69 12.01 -10.03
C ASN A 69 -6.63 11.46 -11.01
N GLU A 70 -5.64 10.72 -10.54
CA GLU A 70 -4.60 10.04 -11.32
C GLU A 70 -4.89 8.53 -11.44
N ASN A 71 -6.11 8.19 -11.82
CA ASN A 71 -6.66 6.85 -11.70
C ASN A 71 -5.75 5.74 -12.28
N ARG A 72 -5.64 4.65 -11.53
CA ARG A 72 -5.01 3.39 -11.94
C ARG A 72 -5.95 2.22 -11.64
N THR A 73 -5.89 1.17 -12.46
CA THR A 73 -6.80 0.03 -12.28
C THR A 73 -6.32 -0.88 -11.17
N GLN A 74 -7.24 -1.60 -10.51
CA GLN A 74 -6.85 -2.61 -9.50
C GLN A 74 -6.02 -3.73 -10.13
N LYS A 75 -6.31 -4.10 -11.38
CA LYS A 75 -5.54 -5.11 -12.14
C LYS A 75 -4.09 -4.68 -12.35
N GLU A 76 -3.87 -3.44 -12.77
CA GLU A 76 -2.53 -2.87 -12.98
C GLU A 76 -1.73 -2.85 -11.68
N ILE A 77 -2.29 -2.29 -10.61
CA ILE A 77 -1.61 -2.16 -9.32
C ILE A 77 -1.35 -3.53 -8.70
N SER A 78 -2.32 -4.45 -8.74
CA SER A 78 -2.15 -5.79 -8.16
C SER A 78 -1.08 -6.60 -8.90
N LYS A 79 -1.02 -6.50 -10.23
CA LYS A 79 0.04 -7.11 -11.05
C LYS A 79 1.42 -6.54 -10.69
N LEU A 80 1.55 -5.22 -10.58
CA LEU A 80 2.79 -4.57 -10.17
C LEU A 80 3.24 -5.03 -8.77
N ALA A 81 2.32 -5.02 -7.81
CA ALA A 81 2.59 -5.39 -6.44
C ALA A 81 2.76 -6.91 -6.22
N MET A 82 2.56 -7.73 -7.25
CA MET A 82 2.56 -9.20 -7.19
C MET A 82 1.61 -9.74 -6.11
N VAL A 83 0.42 -9.15 -6.01
CA VAL A 83 -0.67 -9.61 -5.14
C VAL A 83 -1.90 -9.91 -5.97
N THR A 84 -2.86 -10.65 -5.42
CA THR A 84 -4.13 -10.86 -6.10
C THR A 84 -4.99 -9.60 -6.03
N GLU A 85 -5.88 -9.40 -7.00
CA GLU A 85 -6.91 -8.33 -6.91
C GLU A 85 -7.79 -8.48 -5.67
N VAL A 86 -8.06 -9.72 -5.23
CA VAL A 86 -8.82 -10.00 -3.99
C VAL A 86 -8.07 -9.45 -2.77
N THR A 87 -6.76 -9.72 -2.67
CA THR A 87 -5.90 -9.18 -1.62
C THR A 87 -5.95 -7.65 -1.64
N LEU A 88 -5.77 -7.02 -2.80
CA LEU A 88 -5.86 -5.56 -2.94
C LEU A 88 -7.20 -5.03 -2.43
N ARG A 89 -8.33 -5.62 -2.87
CA ARG A 89 -9.68 -5.21 -2.44
C ARG A 89 -9.89 -5.34 -0.93
N MET A 90 -9.40 -6.40 -0.30
CA MET A 90 -9.47 -6.56 1.15
C MET A 90 -8.69 -5.45 1.87
N ARG A 91 -7.50 -5.11 1.38
CA ARG A 91 -6.69 -4.04 1.98
C ARG A 91 -7.31 -2.66 1.76
N VAL A 92 -7.96 -2.43 0.61
CA VAL A 92 -8.75 -1.22 0.35
C VAL A 92 -9.89 -1.08 1.35
N LYS A 93 -10.66 -2.14 1.59
CA LYS A 93 -11.74 -2.14 2.61
C LYS A 93 -11.21 -1.82 3.99
N ASP A 94 -10.09 -2.42 4.39
CA ASP A 94 -9.48 -2.13 5.67
C ASP A 94 -9.03 -0.65 5.75
N LEU A 95 -8.35 -0.13 4.72
CA LEU A 95 -7.95 1.29 4.72
C LEU A 95 -9.15 2.24 4.75
N MET A 96 -10.24 1.97 4.02
CA MET A 96 -11.46 2.78 4.12
C MET A 96 -12.12 2.73 5.50
N LYS A 97 -12.01 1.60 6.19
CA LYS A 97 -12.61 1.42 7.53
C LYS A 97 -11.83 2.18 8.60
N TYR A 98 -10.51 2.22 8.50
CA TYR A 98 -9.65 2.77 9.56
C TYR A 98 -9.07 4.14 9.23
N ALA A 99 -8.80 4.45 7.96
CA ALA A 99 -8.28 5.77 7.60
C ALA A 99 -9.40 6.80 7.58
N LYS A 100 -9.16 7.94 8.22
CA LYS A 100 -9.91 9.16 7.94
C LYS A 100 -9.47 9.68 6.57
N VAL A 101 -10.34 9.54 5.58
CA VAL A 101 -10.09 10.03 4.22
C VAL A 101 -10.11 11.57 4.28
N PRO A 102 -9.08 12.25 3.74
CA PRO A 102 -9.08 13.70 3.63
C PRO A 102 -10.12 14.21 2.63
#